data_AF-A0A2C5XBC0-F1
#
_entry.id   AF-A0A2C5XBC0-F1
#
_cell.length_a   1.000
_cell.length_b   1.000
_cell.length_c   1.000
_cell.angle_alpha   90.00
_cell.angle_beta   90.00
_cell.angle_gamma   90.00
#
_symmetry.space_group_name_H-M   'P 1'
#
loop_
_entity.id
_entity.type
_entity.pdbx_description
1 polymer ?
#
loop_
_entity_poly.entity_id
_entity_poly.type
_entity_poly.pdbx_seq_one_letter_code
_entity_poly.pdbx_strand_id
1 'polypeptide(L)'
;MCGPLGVTHLLLFSRSETGNTNLRVAATPRGPTMHFRVDKYALCKDVQRIQRHPRGGGKEFLTPPLLVMDGFTTPEATAKSKVPKHLESLATTVFRSLFPPINPHTTPIKTIRRVLLLKREQSCSDDGTFIINFRHFAITTRPADSSRPLRRLNAAEKLMATKTSRHGKMPNLGKLQDIADYMIGGDNGEGYMTDMTSGSEPDTDAEVEVLGASHKKISSAKARQAAAHDDDDDDKDAADDEQNVERLRVKLVELGPRMRMRLTKVEEGLCGGKIMWHEHIHKTQQQIKELDKRWEQKKQEKEARRREQKANVERKKAAKEQAKGEDGDDGDDDGDYSDMDVDDLDSEGLEGGDEILGE
;
A
#
# COMPACT_ATOMS: atom_id res chain seq x y z
N MET A 1 -19.70 15.59 -4.94
CA MET A 1 -19.46 14.12 -5.03
C MET A 1 -18.43 13.55 -4.05
N CYS A 2 -17.15 13.97 -4.02
CA CYS A 2 -16.14 13.31 -3.15
C CYS A 2 -16.21 13.69 -1.67
N GLY A 3 -16.64 14.93 -1.36
CA GLY A 3 -16.82 15.44 0.01
C GLY A 3 -17.75 14.59 0.89
N PRO A 4 -19.02 14.35 0.49
CA PRO A 4 -19.96 13.60 1.33
C PRO A 4 -19.61 12.11 1.47
N LEU A 5 -18.80 11.56 0.57
CA LEU A 5 -18.37 10.15 0.61
C LEU A 5 -17.16 9.91 1.52
N GLY A 6 -16.53 10.97 2.07
CA GLY A 6 -15.34 10.86 2.92
C GLY A 6 -14.13 10.24 2.21
N VAL A 7 -14.11 10.25 0.88
CA VAL A 7 -13.02 9.68 0.08
C VAL A 7 -11.90 10.71 -0.05
N THR A 8 -10.65 10.28 0.20
CA THR A 8 -9.48 11.18 0.17
C THR A 8 -8.72 11.15 -1.16
N HIS A 9 -8.74 10.02 -1.87
CA HIS A 9 -8.00 9.83 -3.12
C HIS A 9 -8.90 9.22 -4.19
N LEU A 10 -8.77 9.72 -5.42
CA LEU A 10 -9.44 9.18 -6.60
C LEU A 10 -8.41 8.61 -7.57
N LEU A 11 -8.63 7.38 -8.01
CA LEU A 11 -7.87 6.73 -9.07
C LEU A 11 -8.79 6.61 -10.28
N LEU A 12 -8.55 7.42 -11.31
CA LEU A 12 -9.37 7.47 -12.51
C LEU A 12 -8.62 6.81 -13.67
N PHE A 13 -9.21 5.78 -14.23
CA PHE A 13 -8.73 5.20 -15.49
C PHE A 13 -9.50 5.81 -16.65
N SER A 14 -8.77 6.30 -17.65
CA SER A 14 -9.32 6.82 -18.89
C SER A 14 -8.61 6.14 -20.06
N ARG A 15 -9.35 5.82 -21.10
CA ARG A 15 -8.81 5.28 -22.35
C ARG A 15 -9.07 6.31 -23.45
N SER A 16 -8.02 6.75 -24.14
CA SER A 16 -8.17 7.62 -25.32
C SER A 16 -8.70 6.82 -26.51
N GLU A 17 -9.27 7.53 -27.49
CA GLU A 17 -9.72 6.93 -28.77
C GLU A 17 -8.58 6.24 -29.52
N THR A 18 -7.36 6.77 -29.38
CA THR A 18 -6.11 6.18 -29.90
C THR A 18 -5.68 4.90 -29.16
N GLY A 19 -6.44 4.43 -28.17
CA GLY A 19 -6.19 3.18 -27.44
C GLY A 19 -5.22 3.31 -26.26
N ASN A 20 -4.74 4.50 -25.94
CA ASN A 20 -3.81 4.71 -24.84
C ASN A 20 -4.56 4.74 -23.50
N THR A 21 -4.04 4.05 -22.49
CA THR A 21 -4.64 4.03 -21.15
C THR A 21 -3.90 5.00 -20.23
N ASN A 22 -4.64 5.91 -19.62
CA ASN A 22 -4.16 6.89 -18.67
C ASN A 22 -4.76 6.61 -17.28
N LEU A 23 -3.91 6.65 -16.27
CA LEU A 23 -4.28 6.63 -14.85
C LEU A 23 -4.08 8.02 -14.27
N ARG A 24 -5.12 8.59 -13.68
CA ARG A 24 -5.05 9.84 -12.91
C ARG A 24 -5.16 9.51 -11.43
N VAL A 25 -4.18 9.95 -10.65
CA VAL A 25 -4.21 9.85 -9.19
C VAL A 25 -4.44 11.26 -8.66
N ALA A 26 -5.62 11.51 -8.12
CA ALA A 26 -6.00 12.81 -7.60
C ALA A 26 -6.18 12.73 -6.08
N ALA A 27 -5.58 13.68 -5.36
CA ALA A 27 -5.88 13.91 -3.96
C ALA A 27 -7.06 14.89 -3.86
N THR A 28 -8.03 14.60 -3.00
CA THR A 28 -9.23 15.42 -2.77
C THR A 28 -9.17 16.04 -1.37
N PRO A 29 -9.87 17.15 -1.07
CA PRO A 29 -10.83 17.89 -1.90
C PRO A 29 -10.21 18.90 -2.89
N ARG A 30 -9.04 19.45 -2.56
CA ARG A 30 -8.40 20.51 -3.36
C ARG A 30 -7.19 20.01 -4.18
N GLY A 31 -6.78 18.78 -3.93
CA GLY A 31 -5.40 18.32 -4.07
C GLY A 31 -4.86 18.23 -5.49
N PRO A 32 -3.56 17.91 -5.61
CA PRO A 32 -2.93 17.77 -6.91
C PRO A 32 -3.35 16.49 -7.62
N THR A 33 -3.35 16.56 -8.95
CA THR A 33 -3.64 15.42 -9.83
C THR A 33 -2.40 15.04 -10.63
N MET A 34 -1.95 13.80 -10.44
CA MET A 34 -0.86 13.23 -11.24
C MET A 34 -1.43 12.39 -12.37
N HIS A 35 -1.02 12.69 -13.59
CA HIS A 35 -1.43 11.95 -14.79
C HIS A 35 -0.30 11.00 -15.18
N PHE A 36 -0.62 9.71 -15.16
CA PHE A 36 0.27 8.64 -15.58
C PHE A 36 -0.26 8.00 -16.85
N ARG A 37 0.61 7.82 -17.83
CA ARG A 37 0.37 6.95 -18.98
C ARG A 37 0.83 5.53 -18.61
N VAL A 38 -0.03 4.53 -18.82
CA VAL A 38 0.34 3.12 -18.59
C VAL A 38 1.04 2.60 -19.83
N ASP A 39 2.33 2.32 -19.75
CA ASP A 39 3.14 1.80 -20.87
C ASP A 39 2.91 0.29 -21.06
N LYS A 40 3.02 -0.46 -19.97
CA LYS A 40 2.88 -1.92 -19.96
C LYS A 40 2.10 -2.33 -18.73
N TYR A 41 1.17 -3.27 -18.89
CA TYR A 41 0.46 -3.87 -17.77
C TYR A 41 0.37 -5.38 -17.94
N ALA A 42 0.28 -6.09 -16.82
CA ALA A 42 -0.04 -7.51 -16.78
C ALA A 42 -1.14 -7.75 -15.73
N LEU A 43 -2.11 -8.59 -16.07
CA LEU A 43 -3.22 -8.92 -15.19
C LEU A 43 -2.75 -9.84 -14.06
N CYS A 44 -3.41 -9.75 -12.89
CA CYS A 44 -3.12 -10.64 -11.77
C CYS A 44 -3.27 -12.12 -12.14
N LYS A 45 -4.21 -12.45 -13.02
CA LYS A 45 -4.45 -13.82 -13.51
C LYS A 45 -3.24 -14.39 -14.26
N ASP A 46 -2.57 -13.59 -15.08
CA ASP A 46 -1.43 -14.04 -15.85
C ASP A 46 -0.19 -14.19 -14.95
N VAL A 47 -0.01 -13.27 -14.01
CA VAL A 47 1.05 -13.36 -12.99
C VAL A 47 0.89 -14.62 -12.15
N GLN A 48 -0.33 -14.95 -11.72
CA GLN A 48 -0.62 -16.16 -10.97
C GLN A 48 -0.35 -17.42 -11.78
N ARG A 49 -0.67 -17.43 -13.08
CA ARG A 49 -0.42 -18.58 -13.97
C ARG A 49 1.07 -18.88 -14.16
N ILE A 50 1.92 -17.83 -14.17
CA ILE A 50 3.37 -17.97 -14.34
C ILE A 50 4.04 -18.55 -13.08
N GLN A 51 3.43 -18.37 -11.91
CA GLN A 51 4.02 -18.82 -10.65
C GLN A 51 3.77 -20.31 -10.41
N ARG A 52 4.80 -21.03 -9.93
CA ARG A 52 4.69 -22.44 -9.50
C ARG A 52 3.77 -22.60 -8.30
N HIS A 53 3.77 -21.63 -7.39
CA HIS A 53 2.95 -21.62 -6.18
C HIS A 53 2.28 -20.26 -6.00
N PRO A 54 1.22 -19.99 -6.76
CA PRO A 54 0.52 -18.72 -6.67
C PRO A 54 -0.14 -18.57 -5.30
N ARG A 55 -0.08 -17.35 -4.78
CA ARG A 55 -0.86 -16.90 -3.62
C ARG A 55 -1.85 -15.85 -4.09
N GLY A 56 -3.09 -15.93 -3.63
CA GLY A 56 -4.17 -15.04 -4.04
C GLY A 56 -5.50 -15.48 -3.44
N GLY A 57 -6.43 -14.54 -3.26
CA GLY A 57 -7.79 -14.78 -2.77
C GLY A 57 -7.98 -14.97 -1.26
N GLY A 58 -6.94 -14.75 -0.43
CA GLY A 58 -7.02 -14.96 1.02
C GLY A 58 -7.38 -13.73 1.86
N LYS A 59 -7.40 -13.90 3.19
CA LYS A 59 -7.57 -12.83 4.20
C LYS A 59 -6.49 -11.73 4.17
N GLU A 60 -5.51 -11.86 3.27
CA GLU A 60 -4.42 -10.90 3.05
C GLU A 60 -4.94 -9.54 2.58
N PHE A 61 -6.06 -9.52 1.83
CA PHE A 61 -6.66 -8.28 1.31
C PHE A 61 -7.38 -7.43 2.37
N LEU A 62 -7.70 -8.01 3.52
CA LEU A 62 -8.37 -7.30 4.62
C LEU A 62 -7.42 -6.32 5.34
N THR A 63 -6.13 -6.66 5.40
CA THR A 63 -5.10 -5.82 6.03
C THR A 63 -4.46 -4.89 5.01
N PRO A 64 -4.23 -3.61 5.31
CA PRO A 64 -3.60 -2.67 4.37
C PRO A 64 -2.17 -3.10 4.01
N PRO A 65 -1.69 -2.81 2.78
CA PRO A 65 -0.32 -3.10 2.39
C PRO A 65 0.66 -2.07 2.95
N LEU A 66 1.92 -2.49 3.16
CA LEU A 66 3.04 -1.59 3.37
C LEU A 66 3.46 -0.94 2.06
N LEU A 67 3.76 0.35 2.06
CA LEU A 67 4.31 1.05 0.91
C LEU A 67 5.84 1.08 0.99
N VAL A 68 6.51 0.57 -0.04
CA VAL A 68 7.96 0.69 -0.24
C VAL A 68 8.18 1.50 -1.51
N MET A 69 8.88 2.62 -1.38
CA MET A 69 9.25 3.50 -2.49
C MET A 69 10.76 3.43 -2.68
N ASP A 70 11.19 2.95 -3.85
CA ASP A 70 12.59 2.81 -4.22
C ASP A 70 12.94 3.80 -5.35
N GLY A 71 14.05 4.52 -5.19
CA GLY A 71 14.57 5.47 -6.17
C GLY A 71 13.73 6.74 -6.37
N PHE A 72 12.77 7.05 -5.49
CA PHE A 72 11.93 8.25 -5.64
C PHE A 72 12.68 9.54 -5.35
N THR A 73 13.56 9.53 -4.36
CA THR A 73 14.36 10.69 -3.97
C THR A 73 15.74 10.59 -4.60
N THR A 74 16.09 11.54 -5.47
CA THR A 74 17.45 11.66 -5.98
C THR A 74 18.16 12.82 -5.25
N PRO A 75 19.29 12.59 -4.56
CA PRO A 75 19.96 13.64 -3.80
C PRO A 75 20.58 14.74 -4.68
N GLU A 76 20.84 14.43 -5.96
CA GLU A 76 21.49 15.33 -6.93
C GLU A 76 20.51 16.26 -7.67
N ALA A 77 19.20 16.05 -7.56
CA ALA A 77 18.20 16.85 -8.27
C ALA A 77 18.09 18.27 -7.70
N THR A 78 18.57 19.24 -8.47
CA THR A 78 18.39 20.68 -8.19
C THR A 78 17.06 21.19 -8.75
N ALA A 79 16.52 22.30 -8.24
CA ALA A 79 15.25 22.92 -8.67
C ALA A 79 15.15 23.25 -10.18
N LYS A 80 16.27 23.24 -10.92
CA LYS A 80 16.34 23.48 -12.38
C LYS A 80 16.56 22.21 -13.21
N SER A 81 16.64 21.04 -12.59
CA SER A 81 16.73 19.77 -13.31
C SER A 81 15.40 19.45 -14.02
N LYS A 82 15.44 18.64 -15.08
CA LYS A 82 14.26 18.27 -15.87
C LYS A 82 13.17 17.60 -15.01
N VAL A 83 13.58 16.88 -13.96
CA VAL A 83 12.69 16.31 -12.93
C VAL A 83 12.98 17.02 -11.60
N PRO A 84 12.14 17.99 -11.20
CA PRO A 84 12.42 18.76 -10.01
C PRO A 84 12.23 17.97 -8.70
N LYS A 85 13.05 18.27 -7.68
CA LYS A 85 12.91 17.71 -6.33
C LYS A 85 11.53 17.90 -5.68
N HIS A 86 10.83 18.99 -6.01
CA HIS A 86 9.48 19.23 -5.51
C HIS A 86 8.46 18.23 -6.08
N LEU A 87 8.66 17.77 -7.32
CA LEU A 87 7.81 16.75 -7.94
C LEU A 87 8.04 15.38 -7.29
N GLU A 88 9.29 15.03 -6.99
CA GLU A 88 9.62 13.80 -6.26
C GLU A 88 8.98 13.77 -4.87
N SER A 89 9.10 14.87 -4.13
CA SER A 89 8.48 15.04 -2.81
C SER A 89 6.95 14.95 -2.89
N LEU A 90 6.36 15.59 -3.89
CA LEU A 90 4.92 15.56 -4.11
C LEU A 90 4.43 14.14 -4.43
N ALA A 91 5.07 13.45 -5.36
CA ALA A 91 4.73 12.07 -5.72
C ALA A 91 4.84 11.15 -4.50
N THR A 92 5.91 11.27 -3.74
CA THR A 92 6.12 10.53 -2.48
C THR A 92 4.99 10.81 -1.48
N THR A 93 4.57 12.07 -1.35
CA THR A 93 3.50 12.49 -0.42
C THR A 93 2.14 11.94 -0.86
N VAL A 94 1.81 11.99 -2.15
CA VAL A 94 0.53 11.48 -2.67
C VAL A 94 0.46 9.95 -2.53
N PHE A 95 1.53 9.23 -2.87
CA PHE A 95 1.54 7.77 -2.69
C PHE A 95 1.54 7.36 -1.22
N ARG A 96 2.23 8.11 -0.34
CA ARG A 96 2.20 7.86 1.10
C ARG A 96 0.83 8.11 1.71
N SER A 97 0.14 9.17 1.29
CA SER A 97 -1.19 9.52 1.80
C SER A 97 -2.31 8.59 1.30
N LEU A 98 -2.08 7.84 0.22
CA LEU A 98 -3.00 6.80 -0.26
C LEU A 98 -3.18 5.65 0.76
N PHE A 99 -2.20 5.43 1.64
CA PHE A 99 -2.23 4.38 2.65
C PHE A 99 -2.24 4.96 4.07
N PRO A 100 -2.82 4.25 5.05
CA PRO A 100 -2.78 4.68 6.43
C PRO A 100 -1.33 4.88 6.91
N PRO A 101 -1.03 5.95 7.66
CA PRO A 101 0.31 6.16 8.21
C PRO A 101 0.66 5.03 9.18
N ILE A 102 1.88 4.51 9.06
CA ILE A 102 2.34 3.34 9.82
C ILE A 102 3.41 3.79 10.80
N ASN A 103 3.14 3.57 12.09
CA ASN A 103 4.12 3.75 13.15
C ASN A 103 4.74 2.39 13.51
N PRO A 104 6.07 2.26 13.48
CA PRO A 104 6.74 0.97 13.69
C PRO A 104 6.54 0.43 15.11
N HIS A 105 6.31 1.31 16.09
CA HIS A 105 6.16 0.91 17.50
C HIS A 105 4.76 0.39 17.85
N THR A 106 3.71 0.84 17.14
CA THR A 106 2.32 0.54 17.50
C THR A 106 1.69 -0.52 16.60
N THR A 107 2.27 -0.77 15.42
CA THR A 107 1.68 -1.68 14.44
C THR A 107 2.23 -3.10 14.61
N PRO A 108 1.38 -4.10 14.90
CA PRO A 108 1.86 -5.47 15.10
C PRO A 108 2.32 -6.09 13.77
N ILE A 109 3.50 -6.71 13.76
CA ILE A 109 4.12 -7.29 12.55
C ILE A 109 3.22 -8.37 11.91
N LYS A 110 2.38 -9.04 12.70
CA LYS A 110 1.42 -10.06 12.23
C LYS A 110 0.32 -9.52 11.31
N THR A 111 -0.01 -8.23 11.39
CA THR A 111 -1.01 -7.61 10.49
C THR A 111 -0.41 -7.27 9.13
N ILE A 112 0.91 -7.17 9.05
CA ILE A 112 1.63 -6.88 7.81
C ILE A 112 1.72 -8.16 6.99
N ARG A 113 0.91 -8.23 5.93
CA ARG A 113 0.85 -9.39 5.02
C ARG A 113 1.11 -9.04 3.58
N ARG A 114 1.11 -7.76 3.23
CA ARG A 114 1.22 -7.26 1.86
C ARG A 114 2.20 -6.09 1.81
N VAL A 115 2.93 -6.01 0.72
CA VAL A 115 3.81 -4.88 0.40
C VAL A 115 3.59 -4.47 -1.04
N LEU A 116 3.37 -3.17 -1.22
CA LEU A 116 3.35 -2.50 -2.51
C LEU A 116 4.72 -1.88 -2.73
N LEU A 117 5.41 -2.33 -3.78
CA LEU A 117 6.67 -1.77 -4.25
C LEU A 117 6.39 -0.81 -5.40
N LEU A 118 6.74 0.45 -5.20
CA LEU A 118 6.89 1.42 -6.25
C LEU A 118 8.38 1.63 -6.48
N LYS A 119 8.90 1.16 -7.62
CA LYS A 119 10.28 1.37 -8.00
C LYS A 119 10.36 2.37 -9.14
N ARG A 120 11.07 3.47 -8.95
CA ARG A 120 11.40 4.39 -10.04
C ARG A 120 12.54 3.81 -10.87
N GLU A 121 12.35 3.74 -12.18
CA GLU A 121 13.46 3.50 -13.11
C GLU A 121 14.16 4.84 -13.36
N GLN A 122 15.45 4.91 -13.02
CA GLN A 122 16.30 6.01 -13.44
C GLN A 122 17.12 5.51 -14.63
N SER A 123 16.85 6.05 -15.82
CA SER A 123 17.70 5.79 -16.99
C SER A 123 19.04 6.49 -16.81
N CYS A 124 20.12 5.85 -17.22
CA CYS A 124 21.48 6.41 -17.18
C CYS A 124 21.65 7.61 -18.14
N SER A 125 20.82 7.67 -19.19
CA SER A 125 20.57 8.89 -19.97
C SER A 125 19.51 9.71 -19.23
N ASP A 126 19.85 10.94 -18.84
CA ASP A 126 18.99 11.85 -18.09
C ASP A 126 17.90 12.46 -19.02
N ASP A 127 17.04 11.57 -19.52
CA ASP A 127 15.97 11.84 -20.49
C ASP A 127 14.79 12.58 -19.85
N GLY A 128 14.85 12.86 -18.54
CA GLY A 128 13.81 13.56 -17.80
C GLY A 128 12.50 12.78 -17.64
N THR A 129 12.47 11.52 -18.07
CA THR A 129 11.27 10.67 -17.98
C THR A 129 11.12 10.13 -16.56
N PHE A 130 9.91 10.24 -16.01
CA PHE A 130 9.60 9.74 -14.67
C PHE A 130 8.77 8.46 -14.79
N ILE A 131 9.47 7.32 -14.77
CA ILE A 131 8.88 5.99 -14.98
C ILE A 131 8.84 5.24 -13.65
N ILE A 132 7.66 4.75 -13.27
CA ILE A 132 7.43 3.95 -12.07
C ILE A 132 7.00 2.54 -12.47
N ASN A 133 7.67 1.54 -11.90
CA ASN A 133 7.21 0.17 -11.85
C ASN A 133 6.40 -0.06 -10.57
N PHE A 134 5.13 -0.40 -10.77
CA PHE A 134 4.20 -0.82 -9.73
C PHE A 134 4.21 -2.35 -9.63
N ARG A 135 4.54 -2.87 -8.44
CA ARG A 135 4.52 -4.30 -8.14
C ARG A 135 3.95 -4.55 -6.75
N HIS A 136 3.18 -5.61 -6.60
CA HIS A 136 2.52 -5.94 -5.34
C HIS A 136 2.84 -7.38 -4.92
N PHE A 137 3.33 -7.53 -3.70
CA PHE A 137 3.78 -8.80 -3.13
C PHE A 137 3.04 -9.12 -1.82
N ALA A 138 2.75 -10.39 -1.61
CA ALA A 138 2.40 -10.97 -0.32
C ALA A 138 3.68 -11.28 0.46
N ILE A 139 3.68 -10.96 1.74
CA ILE A 139 4.73 -11.32 2.69
C ILE A 139 4.35 -12.65 3.33
N THR A 140 5.25 -13.63 3.19
CA THR A 140 5.18 -14.91 3.91
C THR A 140 6.34 -14.96 4.89
N THR A 141 6.05 -14.93 6.18
CA THR A 141 7.06 -15.15 7.22
C THR A 141 7.19 -16.63 7.51
N ARG A 142 8.42 -17.08 7.75
CA ARG A 142 8.76 -18.43 8.23
C ARG A 142 9.68 -18.29 9.43
N PRO A 143 9.52 -19.09 10.50
CA PRO A 143 10.50 -19.08 11.60
C PRO A 143 11.85 -19.57 11.08
N ALA A 144 12.89 -18.77 11.28
CA ALA A 144 14.24 -19.04 10.80
C ALA A 144 14.91 -20.17 11.58
N ASP A 145 14.54 -20.36 12.84
CA ASP A 145 15.13 -21.34 13.75
C ASP A 145 14.59 -22.77 13.54
N SER A 146 13.73 -22.98 12.54
CA SER A 146 13.21 -24.31 12.21
C SER A 146 13.98 -24.96 11.07
N SER A 147 14.76 -25.99 11.39
CA SER A 147 15.40 -26.84 10.39
C SER A 147 14.37 -27.50 9.45
N ARG A 148 14.76 -27.86 8.21
CA ARG A 148 13.86 -28.52 7.23
C ARG A 148 13.16 -29.76 7.83
N PRO A 149 13.83 -30.62 8.64
CA PRO A 149 13.19 -31.73 9.34
C PRO A 149 12.14 -31.29 10.36
N LEU A 150 12.47 -30.33 11.25
CA LEU A 150 11.52 -29.80 12.23
C LEU A 150 10.30 -29.15 11.56
N ARG A 151 10.49 -28.51 10.42
CA ARG A 151 9.38 -27.95 9.62
C ARG A 151 8.43 -29.03 9.11
N ARG A 152 8.94 -30.18 8.70
CA ARG A 152 8.11 -31.32 8.27
C ARG A 152 7.34 -31.91 9.44
N LEU A 153 7.96 -32.01 10.62
CA LEU A 153 7.29 -32.44 11.85
C LEU A 153 6.20 -31.46 12.29
N ASN A 154 6.49 -30.16 12.35
CA ASN A 154 5.49 -29.13 12.67
C ASN A 154 4.33 -29.08 11.67
N ALA A 155 4.60 -29.36 10.38
CA ALA A 155 3.55 -29.49 9.38
C ALA A 155 2.70 -30.75 9.61
N ALA A 156 3.33 -31.86 9.99
CA ALA A 156 2.65 -33.11 10.33
C ALA A 156 1.81 -32.97 11.60
N GLU A 157 2.30 -32.28 12.63
CA GLU A 157 1.57 -31.97 13.87
C GLU A 157 0.28 -31.17 13.59
N LYS A 158 0.37 -30.11 12.78
CA LYS A 158 -0.81 -29.32 12.37
C LYS A 158 -1.83 -30.15 11.59
N LEU A 159 -1.37 -31.13 10.80
CA LEU A 159 -2.22 -32.07 10.07
C LEU A 159 -2.79 -33.17 10.97
N MET A 160 -2.14 -33.51 12.09
CA MET A 160 -2.68 -34.42 13.10
C MET A 160 -3.81 -33.77 13.90
N ALA A 161 -3.68 -32.47 14.18
CA ALA A 161 -4.75 -31.69 14.81
C ALA A 161 -6.01 -31.62 13.94
N THR A 162 -5.86 -31.60 12.61
CA THR A 162 -6.96 -31.69 11.65
C THR A 162 -7.17 -33.14 11.23
N LYS A 163 -8.01 -33.88 11.97
CA LYS A 163 -8.27 -35.35 11.90
C LYS A 163 -8.52 -36.01 10.53
N THR A 164 -8.42 -35.31 9.41
CA THR A 164 -8.87 -35.69 8.06
C THR A 164 -7.77 -36.17 7.10
N SER A 165 -6.48 -36.17 7.47
CA SER A 165 -5.39 -36.54 6.54
C SER A 165 -4.31 -37.41 7.20
N ARG A 166 -4.57 -38.72 7.35
CA ARG A 166 -3.64 -39.66 8.01
C ARG A 166 -2.54 -40.25 7.12
N HIS A 167 -2.54 -40.08 5.79
CA HIS A 167 -1.70 -40.93 4.93
C HIS A 167 -0.73 -40.24 3.94
N GLY A 168 -0.83 -38.93 3.68
CA GLY A 168 -0.10 -38.34 2.54
C GLY A 168 1.17 -37.56 2.84
N LYS A 169 1.37 -37.08 4.08
CA LYS A 169 2.42 -36.08 4.40
C LYS A 169 3.13 -36.32 5.73
N MET A 170 2.99 -37.52 6.31
CA MET A 170 3.71 -37.86 7.53
C MET A 170 5.13 -38.32 7.18
N PRO A 171 6.18 -37.82 7.86
CA PRO A 171 7.50 -38.40 7.76
C PRO A 171 7.48 -39.88 8.19
N ASN A 172 8.12 -40.76 7.43
CA ASN A 172 8.26 -42.17 7.82
C ASN A 172 9.27 -42.28 8.96
N LEU A 173 8.78 -42.44 10.19
CA LEU A 173 9.61 -42.59 11.39
C LEU A 173 9.93 -44.06 11.74
N GLY A 174 9.30 -45.03 11.06
CA GLY A 174 9.42 -46.45 11.42
C GLY A 174 10.80 -47.07 11.24
N LYS A 175 11.78 -46.35 10.68
CA LYS A 175 13.17 -46.80 10.53
C LYS A 175 14.15 -46.11 11.48
N LEU A 176 13.67 -45.14 12.28
CA LEU A 176 14.51 -44.30 13.12
C LEU A 176 14.27 -44.67 14.58
N GLN A 177 15.35 -44.83 15.35
CA GLN A 177 15.24 -45.17 16.78
C GLN A 177 15.19 -43.90 17.63
N ASP A 178 15.87 -42.82 17.22
CA ASP A 178 15.91 -41.55 17.93
C ASP A 178 15.50 -40.34 17.04
N ILE A 179 15.02 -39.27 17.66
CA ILE A 179 14.82 -37.95 17.06
C ILE A 179 16.15 -37.39 16.56
N ALA A 180 17.26 -37.68 17.26
CA ALA A 180 18.61 -37.33 16.81
C ALA A 180 18.91 -37.93 15.43
N ASP A 181 18.54 -39.19 15.16
CA ASP A 181 18.70 -39.83 13.84
C ASP A 181 17.88 -39.15 12.75
N TYR A 182 16.71 -38.60 13.11
CA TYR A 182 15.88 -37.85 12.17
C TYR A 182 16.47 -36.46 11.85
N MET A 183 17.08 -35.81 12.85
CA MET A 183 17.63 -34.47 12.71
C MET A 183 19.02 -34.46 12.06
N ILE A 184 19.89 -35.39 12.45
CA ILE A 184 21.27 -35.53 11.98
C ILE A 184 21.30 -36.37 10.68
N GLY A 185 20.30 -37.23 10.48
CA GLY A 185 20.29 -38.22 9.43
C GLY A 185 21.13 -39.42 9.84
N GLY A 186 20.46 -40.52 10.21
CA GLY A 186 21.10 -41.73 10.73
C GLY A 186 22.22 -42.32 9.85
N ASP A 187 22.89 -43.31 10.43
CA ASP A 187 24.17 -43.96 10.06
C ASP A 187 24.38 -44.39 8.59
N ASN A 188 23.35 -44.32 7.74
CA ASN A 188 23.42 -44.69 6.32
C ASN A 188 23.58 -43.52 5.34
N GLY A 189 23.86 -42.29 5.81
CA GLY A 189 24.11 -41.15 4.91
C GLY A 189 22.91 -40.73 4.06
N GLU A 190 21.73 -41.32 4.29
CA GLU A 190 20.43 -40.92 3.72
C GLU A 190 19.83 -39.72 4.49
N GLY A 191 20.67 -38.99 5.21
CA GLY A 191 20.32 -37.80 5.97
C GLY A 191 19.99 -36.61 5.06
N TYR A 192 19.02 -35.81 5.49
CA TYR A 192 18.59 -34.57 4.83
C TYR A 192 19.68 -33.49 4.69
N MET A 193 20.91 -33.74 5.15
CA MET A 193 22.09 -32.92 4.88
C MET A 193 22.62 -33.09 3.44
N THR A 194 22.42 -34.22 2.77
CA THR A 194 22.91 -34.43 1.40
C THR A 194 22.05 -33.76 0.32
N ASP A 195 20.82 -33.33 0.67
CA ASP A 195 19.93 -32.50 -0.17
C ASP A 195 20.40 -31.03 -0.27
N MET A 196 21.63 -30.72 0.18
CA MET A 196 22.32 -29.45 -0.10
C MET A 196 22.71 -29.29 -1.58
N THR A 197 22.70 -30.38 -2.36
CA THR A 197 23.07 -30.36 -3.79
C THR A 197 21.86 -30.23 -4.74
N SER A 198 20.63 -30.32 -4.24
CA SER A 198 19.42 -30.27 -5.07
C SER A 198 18.88 -28.84 -5.20
N GLY A 199 19.60 -28.01 -5.96
CA GLY A 199 19.07 -26.96 -6.85
C GLY A 199 18.13 -25.87 -6.31
N SER A 200 17.88 -25.74 -5.01
CA SER A 200 17.18 -24.58 -4.44
C SER A 200 18.18 -23.70 -3.69
N GLU A 201 18.31 -22.48 -4.18
CA GLU A 201 19.17 -21.37 -3.77
C GLU A 201 19.47 -21.26 -2.25
N PRO A 202 20.63 -20.72 -1.85
CA PRO A 202 20.95 -20.47 -0.45
C PRO A 202 19.95 -19.48 0.17
N ASP A 203 18.99 -20.03 0.94
CA ASP A 203 17.89 -19.34 1.64
C ASP A 203 18.37 -18.52 2.87
N THR A 204 19.67 -18.16 2.93
CA THR A 204 20.36 -17.48 4.05
C THR A 204 20.34 -15.95 3.95
N ASP A 205 20.03 -15.37 2.79
CA ASP A 205 20.08 -13.91 2.56
C ASP A 205 18.79 -13.17 2.97
N ALA A 206 17.75 -13.90 3.41
CA ALA A 206 16.44 -13.34 3.75
C ALA A 206 16.05 -13.54 5.22
N GLU A 207 17.03 -13.71 6.09
CA GLU A 207 16.86 -13.87 7.54
C GLU A 207 16.78 -12.49 8.20
N VAL A 208 15.68 -12.20 8.89
CA VAL A 208 15.49 -10.96 9.66
C VAL A 208 15.29 -11.33 11.12
N GLU A 209 16.16 -10.84 12.00
CA GLU A 209 15.96 -10.96 13.43
C GLU A 209 14.83 -10.02 13.86
N VAL A 210 13.74 -10.58 14.39
CA VAL A 210 12.60 -9.79 14.86
C VAL A 210 12.51 -9.95 16.36
N LEU A 211 12.61 -8.84 17.09
CA LEU A 211 12.31 -8.82 18.52
C LEU A 211 10.80 -9.07 18.69
N GLY A 212 10.43 -10.30 19.01
CA GLY A 212 9.06 -10.73 19.14
C GLY A 212 8.61 -10.58 20.59
N ALA A 213 7.65 -9.71 20.86
CA ALA A 213 6.87 -9.78 22.09
C ALA A 213 5.87 -10.96 21.99
N SER A 214 6.35 -12.19 21.86
CA SER A 214 5.48 -13.36 21.92
C SER A 214 5.30 -13.78 23.38
N HIS A 215 4.07 -13.68 23.87
CA HIS A 215 3.71 -14.23 25.17
C HIS A 215 4.02 -15.72 25.19
N LYS A 216 4.88 -16.14 26.14
CA LYS A 216 5.20 -17.54 26.43
C LYS A 216 3.91 -18.36 26.36
N LYS A 217 3.83 -19.32 25.43
CA LYS A 217 2.68 -20.25 25.40
C LYS A 217 2.72 -21.01 26.72
N ILE A 218 1.82 -20.67 27.63
CA ILE A 218 1.66 -21.37 28.90
C ILE A 218 1.29 -22.81 28.53
N SER A 219 2.22 -23.73 28.74
CA SER A 219 1.97 -25.16 28.55
C SER A 219 0.80 -25.59 29.43
N SER A 220 -0.07 -26.46 28.89
CA SER A 220 -1.20 -27.01 29.65
C SER A 220 -0.70 -27.73 30.91
N ALA A 221 -1.48 -27.76 31.98
CA ALA A 221 -1.11 -28.36 33.27
C ALA A 221 -0.58 -29.81 33.14
N LYS A 222 -1.09 -30.56 32.15
CA LYS A 222 -0.65 -31.92 31.84
C LYS A 222 0.78 -32.00 31.28
N ALA A 223 1.22 -31.01 30.51
CA ALA A 223 2.60 -30.93 30.01
C ALA A 223 3.58 -30.47 31.10
N ARG A 224 3.13 -29.66 32.06
CA ARG A 224 3.92 -29.29 33.25
C ARG A 224 4.12 -30.48 34.19
N GLN A 225 3.08 -31.30 34.38
CA GLN A 225 3.17 -32.52 35.20
C GLN A 225 4.05 -33.61 34.58
N ALA A 226 4.18 -33.63 33.24
CA ALA A 226 5.08 -34.56 32.56
C ALA A 226 6.55 -34.14 32.66
N ALA A 227 6.84 -32.83 32.62
CA ALA A 227 8.20 -32.30 32.80
C ALA A 227 8.70 -32.44 34.25
N ALA A 228 7.80 -32.29 35.24
CA ALA A 228 8.14 -32.44 36.65
C ALA A 228 8.52 -33.87 37.08
N HIS A 229 8.40 -34.86 36.19
CA HIS A 229 8.72 -36.26 36.50
C HIS A 229 10.12 -36.70 36.03
N ASP A 230 10.87 -35.83 35.35
CA ASP A 230 12.19 -36.14 34.75
C ASP A 230 13.35 -35.26 35.25
N ASP A 231 13.13 -34.32 36.19
CA ASP A 231 14.19 -33.43 36.70
C ASP A 231 14.65 -33.81 38.10
N ASP A 232 15.66 -34.69 38.18
CA ASP A 232 16.56 -34.89 39.32
C ASP A 232 17.99 -34.64 38.81
N ASP A 233 18.29 -33.40 38.38
CA ASP A 233 19.65 -32.87 38.33
C ASP A 233 19.61 -31.34 38.35
N ASP A 234 20.25 -30.80 39.38
CA ASP A 234 20.20 -29.41 39.85
C ASP A 234 21.45 -28.67 39.34
N ASP A 235 21.34 -27.82 38.31
CA ASP A 235 22.27 -26.69 38.13
C ASP A 235 21.78 -25.63 37.10
N LYS A 236 21.60 -24.40 37.62
CA LYS A 236 21.62 -23.08 36.92
C LYS A 236 20.43 -22.67 36.01
N ASP A 237 19.33 -22.25 36.64
CA ASP A 237 18.37 -21.31 36.04
C ASP A 237 18.56 -19.89 36.61
N ALA A 238 19.66 -19.23 36.22
CA ALA A 238 19.92 -17.83 36.57
C ALA A 238 20.64 -17.08 35.43
N ALA A 239 20.03 -17.05 34.25
CA ALA A 239 20.17 -16.01 33.22
C ALA A 239 19.51 -16.51 31.93
N ASP A 240 18.28 -16.07 31.65
CA ASP A 240 17.79 -15.88 30.28
C ASP A 240 16.48 -15.08 30.34
N ASP A 241 16.62 -13.81 30.69
CA ASP A 241 15.68 -12.77 30.30
C ASP A 241 16.11 -12.22 28.92
N GLU A 242 16.55 -13.12 28.02
CA GLU A 242 16.70 -12.83 26.61
C GLU A 242 15.30 -12.53 26.08
N GLN A 243 15.05 -11.24 25.82
CA GLN A 243 13.95 -10.75 25.00
C GLN A 243 13.78 -11.73 23.85
N ASN A 244 12.66 -12.44 23.77
CA ASN A 244 12.46 -13.54 22.82
C ASN A 244 12.68 -13.04 21.38
N VAL A 245 13.89 -13.23 20.86
CA VAL A 245 14.29 -12.80 19.52
C VAL A 245 13.83 -13.89 18.56
N GLU A 246 12.64 -13.71 17.99
CA GLU A 246 12.15 -14.61 16.96
C GLU A 246 12.81 -14.24 15.63
N ARG A 247 13.76 -15.06 15.18
CA ARG A 247 14.32 -14.90 13.84
C ARG A 247 13.26 -15.33 12.82
N LEU A 248 12.86 -14.43 11.93
CA LEU A 248 11.87 -14.69 10.89
C LEU A 248 12.49 -14.51 9.51
N ARG A 249 12.35 -15.52 8.65
CA ARG A 249 12.67 -15.43 7.24
C ARG A 249 11.51 -14.83 6.48
N VAL A 250 11.79 -13.83 5.66
CA VAL A 250 10.77 -13.14 4.87
C VAL A 250 10.82 -13.62 3.42
N LYS A 251 9.74 -14.24 2.95
CA LYS A 251 9.57 -14.61 1.54
C LYS A 251 8.50 -13.75 0.89
N LEU A 252 8.84 -13.16 -0.25
CA LEU A 252 7.88 -12.42 -1.07
C LEU A 252 7.28 -13.35 -2.13
N VAL A 253 5.96 -13.30 -2.27
CA VAL A 253 5.22 -13.96 -3.36
C VAL A 253 4.44 -12.89 -4.09
N GLU A 254 4.55 -12.81 -5.40
CA GLU A 254 3.90 -11.73 -6.13
C GLU A 254 2.38 -11.98 -6.28
N LEU A 255 1.57 -10.98 -5.92
CA LEU A 255 0.10 -11.02 -6.04
C LEU A 255 -0.37 -10.47 -7.40
N GLY A 256 0.33 -9.47 -7.92
CA GLY A 256 -0.06 -8.66 -9.09
C GLY A 256 -0.95 -7.46 -8.74
N PRO A 257 -1.31 -6.59 -9.70
CA PRO A 257 -0.88 -6.54 -11.11
C PRO A 257 0.55 -6.01 -11.26
N ARG A 258 1.17 -6.22 -12.44
CA ARG A 258 2.42 -5.54 -12.82
C ARG A 258 2.07 -4.37 -13.71
N MET A 259 2.51 -3.17 -13.37
CA MET A 259 2.32 -2.00 -14.23
C MET A 259 3.61 -1.21 -14.34
N ARG A 260 3.91 -0.76 -15.55
CA ARG A 260 4.91 0.28 -15.82
C ARG A 260 4.17 1.52 -16.26
N MET A 261 4.37 2.60 -15.54
CA MET A 261 3.65 3.85 -15.71
C MET A 261 4.65 4.99 -15.89
N ARG A 262 4.34 5.93 -16.77
CA ARG A 262 5.12 7.14 -17.02
C ARG A 262 4.32 8.35 -16.60
N LEU A 263 4.88 9.21 -15.78
CA LEU A 263 4.23 10.47 -15.40
C LEU A 263 4.33 11.45 -16.56
N THR A 264 3.19 11.91 -17.06
CA THR A 264 3.13 12.83 -18.21
C THR A 264 2.94 14.27 -17.77
N LYS A 265 2.06 14.51 -16.78
CA LYS A 265 1.79 15.84 -16.25
C LYS A 265 1.33 15.81 -14.79
N VAL A 266 1.54 16.93 -14.09
CA VAL A 266 1.08 17.18 -12.73
C VAL A 266 0.30 18.48 -12.69
N GLU A 267 -0.90 18.43 -12.14
CA GLU A 267 -1.81 19.57 -11.95
C GLU A 267 -1.97 19.86 -10.46
N GLU A 268 -2.14 21.13 -10.09
CA GLU A 268 -2.29 21.58 -8.70
C GLU A 268 -3.66 21.19 -8.09
N GLY A 269 -4.71 21.13 -8.90
CA GLY A 269 -6.07 20.88 -8.45
C GLY A 269 -6.63 19.51 -8.87
N LEU A 270 -7.90 19.30 -8.51
CA LEU A 270 -8.64 18.07 -8.80
C LEU A 270 -9.06 18.02 -10.27
N CYS A 271 -8.37 17.20 -11.06
CA CYS A 271 -8.59 17.03 -12.51
C CYS A 271 -8.66 18.36 -13.29
N GLY A 272 -7.95 19.38 -12.82
CA GLY A 272 -7.93 20.71 -13.40
C GLY A 272 -7.07 21.68 -12.58
N GLY A 273 -6.78 22.85 -13.15
CA GLY A 273 -5.98 23.89 -12.49
C GLY A 273 -4.62 24.10 -13.15
N LYS A 274 -3.70 24.73 -12.40
CA LYS A 274 -2.38 25.07 -12.90
C LYS A 274 -1.53 23.80 -13.10
N ILE A 275 -0.88 23.70 -14.26
CA ILE A 275 0.09 22.64 -14.54
C ILE A 275 1.39 22.99 -13.83
N MET A 276 1.82 22.16 -12.88
CA MET A 276 3.09 22.32 -12.16
C MET A 276 4.27 21.75 -12.95
N TRP A 277 4.05 20.63 -13.64
CA TRP A 277 5.08 19.96 -14.42
C TRP A 277 4.47 19.20 -15.59
N HIS A 278 5.19 19.16 -16.71
CA HIS A 278 4.85 18.38 -17.88
C HIS A 278 6.13 17.80 -18.50
N GLU A 279 6.06 16.55 -18.95
CA GLU A 279 7.22 15.82 -19.48
C GLU A 279 7.74 16.41 -20.81
N HIS A 280 6.84 16.63 -21.78
CA HIS A 280 7.23 17.07 -23.13
C HIS A 280 7.13 18.59 -23.37
N ILE A 281 6.30 19.30 -22.61
CA ILE A 281 5.94 20.70 -22.89
C ILE A 281 6.62 21.59 -21.86
N HIS A 282 7.71 22.23 -22.26
CA HIS A 282 8.41 23.20 -21.44
C HIS A 282 8.04 24.62 -21.90
N LYS A 283 7.36 25.37 -21.04
CA LYS A 283 6.98 26.77 -21.32
C LYS A 283 8.12 27.71 -20.93
N THR A 284 8.27 28.80 -21.67
CA THR A 284 9.28 29.82 -21.31
C THR A 284 8.89 30.54 -20.02
N GLN A 285 9.87 31.12 -19.33
CA GLN A 285 9.63 31.77 -18.04
C GLN A 285 8.69 32.99 -18.14
N GLN A 286 8.64 33.65 -19.31
CA GLN A 286 7.68 34.72 -19.60
C GLN A 286 6.26 34.17 -19.76
N GLN A 287 6.08 33.10 -20.54
CA GLN A 287 4.80 32.42 -20.70
C GLN A 287 4.25 31.86 -19.39
N ILE A 288 5.12 31.33 -18.52
CA ILE A 288 4.73 30.86 -17.18
C ILE A 288 4.19 32.04 -16.35
N LYS A 289 4.88 33.19 -16.34
CA LYS A 289 4.42 34.38 -15.60
C LYS A 289 3.09 34.92 -16.13
N GLU A 290 2.88 34.92 -17.45
CA GLU A 290 1.61 35.34 -18.06
C GLU A 290 0.47 34.39 -17.70
N LEU A 291 0.72 33.09 -17.77
CA LEU A 291 -0.25 32.08 -17.34
C LEU A 291 -0.57 32.21 -15.85
N ASP A 292 0.43 32.48 -15.01
CA ASP A 292 0.26 32.67 -13.57
C ASP A 292 -0.62 33.89 -13.28
N LYS A 293 -0.39 35.01 -13.96
CA LYS A 293 -1.26 36.19 -13.87
C LYS A 293 -2.70 35.87 -14.29
N ARG A 294 -2.89 35.14 -15.39
CA ARG A 294 -4.23 34.73 -15.85
C ARG A 294 -4.94 33.83 -14.84
N TRP A 295 -4.22 32.89 -14.25
CA TRP A 295 -4.76 32.02 -13.19
C TRP A 295 -5.09 32.80 -11.91
N GLU A 296 -4.25 33.77 -11.54
CA GLU A 296 -4.48 34.62 -10.39
C GLU A 296 -5.71 35.52 -10.58
N GLN A 297 -5.87 36.12 -11.77
CA GLN A 297 -7.09 36.85 -12.15
C GLN A 297 -8.33 35.95 -12.04
N LYS A 298 -8.28 34.75 -12.64
CA LYS A 298 -9.39 33.79 -12.56
C LYS A 298 -9.70 33.36 -11.12
N LYS A 299 -8.68 33.24 -10.27
CA LYS A 299 -8.85 32.92 -8.84
C LYS A 299 -9.51 34.08 -8.08
N GLN A 300 -9.08 35.31 -8.32
CA GLN A 300 -9.67 36.50 -7.72
C GLN A 300 -11.14 36.68 -8.15
N GLU A 301 -11.45 36.49 -9.43
CA GLU A 301 -12.82 36.52 -9.95
C GLU A 301 -13.68 35.43 -9.32
N LYS A 302 -13.16 34.19 -9.19
CA LYS A 302 -13.88 33.09 -8.54
C LYS A 302 -14.13 33.39 -7.06
N GLU A 303 -13.15 33.95 -6.35
CA GLU A 303 -13.30 34.30 -4.94
C GLU A 303 -14.28 35.46 -4.73
N ALA A 304 -14.26 36.48 -5.60
CA ALA A 304 -15.24 37.56 -5.60
C ALA A 304 -16.66 37.02 -5.81
N ARG A 305 -16.85 36.15 -6.81
CA ARG A 305 -18.13 35.47 -7.07
C ARG A 305 -18.60 34.67 -5.86
N ARG A 306 -17.71 33.91 -5.21
CA ARG A 306 -18.05 33.14 -4.00
C ARG A 306 -18.43 34.05 -2.83
N ARG A 307 -17.77 35.20 -2.67
CA ARG A 307 -18.09 36.18 -1.61
C ARG A 307 -19.46 36.82 -1.84
N GLU A 308 -19.78 37.20 -3.07
CA GLU A 308 -21.10 37.73 -3.45
C GLU A 308 -22.20 36.69 -3.25
N GLN A 309 -21.98 35.45 -3.68
CA GLN A 309 -22.92 34.35 -3.46
C GLN A 309 -23.16 34.08 -1.96
N LYS A 310 -22.09 34.05 -1.16
CA LYS A 310 -22.20 33.85 0.30
C LYS A 310 -23.00 34.98 0.96
N ALA A 311 -22.72 36.24 0.61
CA ALA A 311 -23.48 37.39 1.11
C ALA A 311 -24.96 37.36 0.69
N ASN A 312 -25.25 36.93 -0.54
CA ASN A 312 -26.63 36.78 -1.03
C ASN A 312 -27.37 35.64 -0.31
N VAL A 313 -26.71 34.52 -0.04
CA VAL A 313 -27.27 33.39 0.72
C VAL A 313 -27.53 33.81 2.18
N GLU A 314 -26.56 34.48 2.83
CA GLU A 314 -26.73 35.01 4.19
C GLU A 314 -27.87 36.03 4.27
N ARG A 315 -27.98 36.95 3.29
CA ARG A 315 -29.09 37.90 3.21
C ARG A 315 -30.44 37.19 3.05
N LYS A 316 -30.51 36.14 2.21
CA LYS A 316 -31.73 35.33 2.04
C LYS A 316 -32.08 34.54 3.31
N LYS A 317 -31.07 33.99 4.00
CA LYS A 317 -31.25 33.25 5.26
C LYS A 317 -31.79 34.17 6.36
N ALA A 318 -31.19 35.34 6.54
CA ALA A 318 -31.64 36.33 7.53
C ALA A 318 -33.07 36.81 7.27
N ALA A 319 -33.44 37.04 5.99
CA ALA A 319 -34.82 37.40 5.63
C ALA A 319 -35.82 36.27 5.92
N LYS A 320 -35.44 35.00 5.71
CA LYS A 320 -36.27 33.84 6.01
C LYS A 320 -36.43 33.61 7.52
N GLU A 321 -35.38 33.86 8.31
CA GLU A 321 -35.44 33.82 9.78
C GLU A 321 -36.34 34.92 10.35
N GLN A 322 -36.29 36.14 9.79
CA GLN A 322 -37.20 37.22 10.19
C GLN A 322 -38.67 36.90 9.85
N ALA A 323 -38.94 36.34 8.68
CA ALA A 323 -40.29 35.92 8.29
C ALA A 323 -40.84 34.76 9.16
N LYS A 324 -40.00 33.83 9.60
CA LYS A 324 -40.37 32.77 10.57
C LYS A 324 -40.64 33.29 11.99
N GLY A 325 -40.19 34.51 12.32
CA GLY A 325 -40.45 35.13 13.61
C GLY A 325 -41.77 35.90 13.71
N GLU A 326 -42.40 36.22 12.57
CA GLU A 326 -43.66 36.99 12.51
C GLU A 326 -44.92 36.11 12.34
N ASP A 327 -44.81 34.93 11.72
CA ASP A 327 -45.89 33.93 11.68
C ASP A 327 -45.63 32.83 12.73
N GLY A 328 -46.46 32.80 13.77
CA GLY A 328 -46.39 31.83 14.85
C GLY A 328 -46.62 30.39 14.39
N ASP A 329 -45.74 29.51 14.86
CA ASP A 329 -45.87 28.07 15.12
C ASP A 329 -47.08 27.35 14.49
N ASP A 330 -46.82 26.54 13.46
CA ASP A 330 -47.46 25.21 13.29
C ASP A 330 -46.75 24.41 12.17
N GLY A 331 -46.20 23.25 12.54
CA GLY A 331 -45.97 22.12 11.62
C GLY A 331 -44.51 21.72 11.37
N ASP A 332 -44.06 20.71 12.11
CA ASP A 332 -42.94 19.81 11.77
C ASP A 332 -43.00 19.38 10.29
N ASP A 333 -42.02 19.83 9.50
CA ASP A 333 -41.43 19.07 8.41
C ASP A 333 -39.99 19.57 8.25
N ASP A 334 -39.11 19.01 9.08
CA ASP A 334 -37.66 19.15 9.00
C ASP A 334 -37.12 18.50 7.71
N GLY A 335 -37.44 19.12 6.58
CA GLY A 335 -36.69 18.99 5.34
C GLY A 335 -35.36 19.69 5.53
N ASP A 336 -34.39 18.95 6.06
CA ASP A 336 -32.99 19.31 6.29
C ASP A 336 -32.28 19.79 5.01
N TYR A 337 -32.58 21.02 4.61
CA TYR A 337 -31.78 21.82 3.66
C TYR A 337 -30.83 22.76 4.41
N SER A 338 -30.60 22.49 5.70
CA SER A 338 -29.79 23.35 6.57
C SER A 338 -28.29 23.15 6.40
N ASP A 339 -27.89 22.07 5.71
CA ASP A 339 -26.49 21.61 5.61
C ASP A 339 -25.98 21.50 4.15
N MET A 340 -26.57 22.22 3.19
CA MET A 340 -25.91 22.39 1.90
C MET A 340 -24.75 23.37 2.04
N ASP A 341 -23.59 22.81 2.41
CA ASP A 341 -22.29 23.44 2.28
C ASP A 341 -22.20 24.13 0.91
N VAL A 342 -21.79 25.40 0.92
CA VAL A 342 -21.62 26.23 -0.30
C VAL A 342 -20.66 25.59 -1.31
N ASP A 343 -19.90 24.58 -0.88
CA ASP A 343 -19.02 23.76 -1.72
C ASP A 343 -19.75 22.69 -2.57
N ASP A 344 -21.02 22.34 -2.31
CA ASP A 344 -21.76 21.31 -3.07
C ASP A 344 -22.53 21.87 -4.29
N LEU A 345 -22.88 23.16 -4.27
CA LEU A 345 -23.58 23.86 -5.38
C LEU A 345 -22.71 24.09 -6.62
N ASP A 346 -21.38 24.00 -6.48
CA ASP A 346 -20.41 24.21 -7.58
C ASP A 346 -20.20 22.93 -8.44
N SER A 347 -20.79 21.79 -8.06
CA SER A 347 -20.59 20.50 -8.75
C SER A 347 -21.51 20.29 -9.96
N GLU A 348 -22.62 21.03 -10.11
CA GLU A 348 -23.61 20.81 -11.17
C GLU A 348 -23.48 21.76 -12.38
N GLY A 349 -22.54 22.71 -12.36
CA GLY A 349 -22.47 23.79 -13.36
C GLY A 349 -21.37 23.69 -14.43
N LEU A 350 -20.67 22.56 -14.57
CA LEU A 350 -19.53 22.40 -15.48
C LEU A 350 -19.77 21.33 -16.57
N GLU A 351 -20.87 21.44 -17.31
CA GLU A 351 -20.97 20.90 -18.67
C GLU A 351 -20.88 22.05 -19.67
N GLY A 352 -19.88 22.01 -20.55
CA GLY A 352 -19.77 22.96 -21.66
C GLY A 352 -18.47 23.77 -21.68
N GLY A 353 -17.35 23.08 -21.80
CA GLY A 353 -16.05 23.71 -22.01
C GLY A 353 -15.12 22.80 -22.79
N ASP A 354 -15.59 22.29 -23.94
CA ASP A 354 -14.74 21.67 -24.94
C ASP A 354 -13.73 22.73 -25.42
N GLU A 355 -12.47 22.61 -24.95
CA GLU A 355 -11.35 23.30 -25.58
C GLU A 355 -11.13 22.64 -26.94
N ILE A 356 -11.66 23.30 -27.98
CA ILE A 356 -11.25 23.13 -29.37
C ILE A 356 -9.74 23.35 -29.41
N LEU A 357 -8.99 22.27 -29.60
CA LEU A 357 -7.58 22.30 -29.95
C LEU A 357 -7.45 22.94 -31.33
N GLY A 358 -7.02 24.20 -31.36
CA GLY A 358 -6.48 24.85 -32.55
C GLY A 358 -5.02 24.46 -32.75
N GLU A 359 -4.73 24.08 -33.99
CA GLU A 359 -3.48 23.60 -34.63
C GLU A 359 -2.12 23.92 -34.00
#